data_AF-A0AB34YYU0-F1
#
_entry.id   AF-A0AB34YYU0-F1
#
_cell.length_a   1.000
_cell.length_b   1.000
_cell.length_c   1.000
_cell.angle_alpha   90.00
_cell.angle_beta   90.00
_cell.angle_gamma   90.00
#
_symmetry.space_group_name_H-M   'P 1'
#
loop_
_entity.id
_entity.type
_entity.pdbx_description
1 polymer ?
#
loop_
_entity_poly.entity_id
_entity_poly.type
_entity_poly.pdbx_seq_one_letter_code
_entity_poly.pdbx_strand_id
1 'polypeptide(L)'
;MVKKSLQDKLAILSDAAKYDASCASSGGEKRDASKGGVGSSGGAGICHAYTPDGRCISLLKILMTNFCIFDCAYCINRVSSNVERARFSVEEVVSLTLEFYRRNYIEG
;
A
#
# COMPACT_ATOMS: atom_id res chain seq x y z
N MET A 1 -1.63 -1.50 24.36
CA MET A 1 -1.19 -1.49 22.95
C MET A 1 -0.31 -0.27 22.73
N VAL A 2 0.88 -0.45 22.15
CA VAL A 2 1.80 0.67 21.84
C VAL A 2 1.20 1.49 20.69
N LYS A 3 1.19 2.82 20.82
CA LYS A 3 0.73 3.73 19.76
C LYS A 3 1.76 3.73 18.62
N LYS A 4 1.40 3.18 17.46
CA LYS A 4 2.23 3.18 16.24
C LYS A 4 2.33 4.59 15.65
N SER A 5 3.51 4.98 15.16
CA SER A 5 3.71 6.27 14.49
C SER A 5 3.04 6.30 13.11
N LEU A 6 2.94 7.48 12.50
CA LEU A 6 2.40 7.62 11.13
C LEU A 6 3.21 6.80 10.12
N GLN A 7 4.54 6.79 10.27
CA GLN A 7 5.45 6.05 9.39
C GLN A 7 5.29 4.54 9.56
N ASP A 8 5.14 4.05 10.79
CA ASP A 8 4.91 2.62 11.05
C ASP A 8 3.58 2.16 10.44
N LYS A 9 2.52 2.96 10.63
CA LYS A 9 1.21 2.68 10.03
C LYS A 9 1.29 2.65 8.51
N LEU A 10 2.02 3.60 7.90
CA LEU A 10 2.24 3.64 6.47
C LEU A 10 2.96 2.38 5.98
N ALA A 11 4.03 1.96 6.65
CA ALA A 11 4.77 0.76 6.27
C ALA A 11 3.88 -0.51 6.32
N ILE A 12 3.13 -0.70 7.42
CA ILE A 12 2.27 -1.86 7.62
C ILE A 12 1.11 -1.87 6.61
N LEU A 13 0.43 -0.73 6.45
CA LEU A 13 -0.82 -0.66 5.68
C LEU A 13 -0.59 -0.53 4.18
N SER A 14 0.58 -0.04 3.75
CA SER A 14 1.03 -0.11 2.36
C SER A 14 1.39 -1.54 1.98
N ASP A 15 2.16 -2.24 2.83
CA ASP A 15 2.51 -3.64 2.58
C ASP A 15 1.27 -4.54 2.54
N ALA A 16 0.33 -4.34 3.46
CA ALA A 16 -0.92 -5.07 3.48
C ALA A 16 -1.82 -4.81 2.25
N ALA A 17 -1.70 -3.64 1.61
CA ALA A 17 -2.47 -3.27 0.42
C ALA A 17 -1.94 -3.91 -0.88
N LYS A 18 -0.73 -4.47 -0.89
CA LYS A 18 -0.15 -5.11 -2.09
C LYS A 18 -0.93 -6.35 -2.55
N TYR A 19 -1.69 -6.97 -1.65
CA TYR A 19 -2.52 -8.14 -1.90
C TYR A 19 -3.91 -7.82 -2.47
N ASP A 20 -4.25 -6.53 -2.58
CA ASP A 20 -5.51 -6.11 -3.19
C ASP A 20 -5.43 -6.15 -4.73
N ALA A 21 -6.48 -6.69 -5.37
CA ALA A 21 -6.51 -7.10 -6.76
C ALA A 21 -6.25 -5.95 -7.76
N SER A 22 -6.47 -4.70 -7.35
CA SER A 22 -6.38 -3.53 -8.21
C SER A 22 -4.95 -3.07 -8.55
N CYS A 23 -3.90 -3.71 -8.03
CA CYS A 23 -2.51 -3.38 -8.43
C CYS A 23 -2.19 -3.98 -9.80
N ALA A 24 -2.61 -3.30 -10.88
CA ALA A 24 -2.14 -3.58 -12.23
C ALA A 24 -0.66 -3.16 -12.35
N SER A 25 0.25 -4.08 -12.04
CA SER A 25 1.65 -3.96 -12.44
C SER A 25 1.76 -4.27 -13.94
N SER A 26 1.27 -3.38 -14.80
CA SER A 26 1.45 -3.53 -16.25
C SER A 26 2.93 -3.29 -16.58
N GLY A 27 3.72 -4.37 -16.74
CA GLY A 27 5.01 -4.32 -17.43
C GLY A 27 6.28 -3.98 -16.63
N GLY A 28 6.35 -4.30 -15.33
CA GLY A 28 7.61 -4.23 -14.58
C GLY A 28 8.59 -5.35 -14.95
N GLU A 29 9.91 -5.07 -14.90
CA GLU A 29 11.00 -6.02 -15.21
C GLU A 29 10.88 -7.37 -14.49
N LYS A 30 11.48 -8.42 -15.10
CA LYS A 30 11.51 -9.78 -14.55
C LYS A 30 12.11 -9.81 -13.14
N ARG A 31 11.48 -10.63 -12.29
CA ARG A 31 11.69 -10.74 -10.85
C ARG A 31 13.04 -11.40 -10.54
N ASP A 32 13.87 -10.76 -9.73
CA ASP A 32 15.11 -11.33 -9.19
C ASP A 32 15.07 -11.37 -7.65
N ALA A 33 15.38 -12.54 -7.08
CA ALA A 33 15.17 -12.85 -5.66
C ALA A 33 16.28 -12.33 -4.72
N SER A 34 17.29 -11.66 -5.27
CA SER A 34 18.45 -11.12 -4.54
C SER A 34 18.27 -9.62 -4.29
N LYS A 35 17.97 -9.26 -3.03
CA LYS A 35 18.05 -7.89 -2.46
C LYS A 35 17.62 -6.76 -3.41
N GLY A 36 16.32 -6.42 -3.43
CA GLY A 36 15.81 -5.24 -4.13
C GLY A 36 15.08 -5.51 -5.45
N GLY A 37 14.55 -6.73 -5.65
CA GLY A 37 13.83 -7.10 -6.86
C GLY A 37 12.41 -6.52 -7.00
N VAL A 38 11.95 -6.42 -8.26
CA VAL A 38 10.65 -5.88 -8.68
C VAL A 38 9.46 -6.63 -8.04
N GLY A 39 8.54 -5.85 -7.47
CA GLY A 39 7.63 -6.25 -6.40
C GLY A 39 7.92 -5.53 -5.08
N SER A 40 9.12 -4.94 -4.96
CA SER A 40 9.45 -3.92 -3.97
C SER A 40 8.76 -2.60 -4.34
N SER A 41 7.44 -2.51 -4.16
CA SER A 41 6.81 -1.21 -3.91
C SER A 41 7.53 -0.64 -2.70
N GLY A 42 8.28 0.45 -2.87
CA GLY A 42 8.86 1.15 -1.73
C GLY A 42 7.78 1.30 -0.65
N GLY A 43 8.11 1.00 0.60
CA GLY A 43 7.16 0.84 1.72
C GLY A 43 6.29 2.07 2.07
N ALA A 44 6.23 3.06 1.18
CA ALA A 44 5.42 4.26 1.24
C ALA A 44 4.06 4.14 0.51
N GLY A 45 3.72 2.98 -0.06
CA GLY A 45 2.38 2.75 -0.63
C GLY A 45 2.16 3.38 -1.99
N ILE A 46 3.21 3.60 -2.78
CA ILE A 46 3.08 4.12 -4.15
C ILE A 46 2.97 2.96 -5.14
N CYS A 47 1.96 3.00 -6.01
CA CYS A 47 1.78 2.09 -7.13
C CYS A 47 1.58 2.86 -8.44
N HIS A 48 1.86 2.22 -9.58
CA HIS A 48 1.62 2.82 -10.88
C HIS A 48 0.30 2.36 -11.48
N ALA A 49 -0.39 3.28 -12.15
CA ALA A 49 -1.60 3.00 -12.94
C ALA A 49 -1.50 3.69 -14.30
N TYR A 50 -2.29 3.23 -15.25
CA TYR A 50 -2.33 3.79 -16.60
C TYR A 50 -3.67 4.49 -16.82
N THR A 51 -3.61 5.75 -17.25
CA THR A 51 -4.78 6.50 -17.66
C THR A 51 -5.30 5.98 -19.03
N PRO A 52 -6.56 6.29 -19.42
CA PRO A 52 -7.11 5.84 -20.71
C PRO A 52 -6.32 6.30 -21.94
N ASP A 53 -5.58 7.41 -21.84
CA ASP A 53 -4.65 7.92 -22.87
C ASP A 53 -3.25 7.28 -22.82
N GLY A 54 -3.03 6.30 -21.94
CA GLY A 54 -1.81 5.50 -21.88
C GLY A 54 -0.68 6.11 -21.04
N ARG A 55 -0.92 7.22 -20.33
CA ARG A 55 0.09 7.79 -19.42
C ARG A 55 0.17 6.96 -18.15
N CYS A 56 1.41 6.68 -17.71
CA CYS A 56 1.67 6.09 -16.41
C CYS A 56 1.61 7.19 -15.34
N ILE A 57 0.80 6.98 -14.31
CA ILE A 57 0.66 7.89 -13.16
C ILE A 57 0.99 7.17 -11.86
N SER A 58 1.45 7.92 -10.87
CA SER A 58 1.73 7.40 -9.52
C SER A 58 0.51 7.57 -8.60
N LEU A 59 0.02 6.50 -7.97
CA LEU A 59 -1.11 6.50 -7.04
C LEU A 59 -0.67 6.10 -5.63
N LEU A 60 -1.34 6.66 -4.62
CA LEU A 60 -1.24 6.19 -3.24
C LEU A 60 -2.19 5.01 -3.02
N LYS A 61 -1.66 3.81 -2.82
CA LYS A 61 -2.41 2.62 -2.42
C LYS A 61 -2.05 2.20 -1.01
N ILE A 62 -2.98 2.41 -0.09
CA ILE A 62 -2.88 2.06 1.32
C ILE A 62 -4.21 1.48 1.80
N LEU A 63 -4.16 0.62 2.82
CA LEU A 63 -5.36 0.29 3.59
C LEU A 63 -5.61 1.36 4.66
N MET A 64 -6.87 1.70 4.92
CA MET A 64 -7.23 2.45 6.14
C MET A 64 -6.93 1.62 7.40
N THR A 65 -7.11 0.30 7.29
CA THR A 65 -6.89 -0.68 8.36
C THR A 65 -6.68 -2.05 7.74
N ASN A 66 -5.80 -2.86 8.32
CA ASN A 66 -5.67 -4.26 7.95
C ASN A 66 -6.34 -5.21 8.95
N PHE A 67 -7.08 -4.71 9.95
CA PHE A 67 -7.95 -5.55 10.77
C PHE A 67 -9.10 -6.12 9.94
N CYS A 68 -9.22 -7.45 9.88
CA CYS A 68 -10.28 -8.15 9.17
C CYS A 68 -10.86 -9.24 10.07
N ILE A 69 -12.19 -9.38 10.06
CA ILE A 69 -12.91 -10.41 10.84
C ILE A 69 -13.04 -11.74 10.09
N PHE A 70 -12.77 -11.74 8.78
CA PHE A 70 -12.95 -12.91 7.92
C PHE A 70 -11.71 -13.80 7.91
N ASP A 71 -11.92 -15.11 7.71
CA ASP A 71 -10.84 -16.09 7.61
C ASP A 71 -10.60 -16.59 6.17
N CYS A 72 -10.48 -15.66 5.22
CA CYS A 72 -10.29 -15.99 3.81
C CYS A 72 -8.95 -16.72 3.58
N ALA A 73 -8.98 -17.93 3.00
CA ALA A 73 -7.79 -18.77 2.79
C ALA A 73 -6.68 -18.10 1.96
N TYR A 74 -7.03 -17.14 1.10
CA TYR A 74 -6.12 -16.45 0.19
C TYR A 74 -5.61 -15.09 0.72
N CYS A 75 -6.10 -14.62 1.88
CA CYS A 75 -5.80 -13.26 2.35
C CYS A 75 -4.86 -13.29 3.55
N ILE A 76 -3.68 -12.65 3.46
CA ILE A 76 -2.77 -12.55 4.60
C ILE A 76 -3.39 -11.79 5.77
N ASN A 77 -4.30 -10.85 5.49
CA ASN A 77 -4.99 -10.05 6.49
C ASN A 77 -6.14 -10.80 7.16
N ARG A 78 -6.38 -12.08 6.85
CA ARG A 78 -7.40 -12.90 7.53
C ARG A 78 -7.25 -12.88 9.05
N VAL A 79 -8.34 -13.11 9.78
CA VAL A 79 -8.39 -13.01 11.25
C VAL A 79 -7.41 -13.96 11.95
N SER A 80 -7.18 -15.15 11.38
CA SER A 80 -6.29 -16.17 11.94
C SER A 80 -4.79 -15.88 11.75
N SER A 81 -4.42 -14.89 10.93
CA SER A 81 -3.01 -14.57 10.65
C SER A 81 -2.37 -13.72 11.75
N ASN A 82 -1.19 -14.16 12.20
CA ASN A 82 -0.32 -13.40 13.09
C ASN A 82 0.53 -12.39 12.32
N VAL A 83 -0.11 -11.29 11.89
CA VAL A 83 0.55 -10.14 11.26
C VAL A 83 0.33 -8.88 12.08
N GLU A 84 1.27 -7.94 11.99
CA GLU A 84 1.11 -6.64 12.63
C GLU A 84 -0.15 -5.94 12.11
N ARG A 85 -0.95 -5.40 13.05
CA ARG A 85 -2.16 -4.68 12.72
C ARG A 85 -2.02 -3.19 12.99
N ALA A 86 -2.61 -2.40 12.11
CA ALA A 86 -2.61 -0.95 12.19
C ALA A 86 -3.93 -0.38 11.67
N ARG A 87 -4.21 0.86 12.06
CA ARG A 87 -5.35 1.65 11.60
C ARG A 87 -4.97 3.12 11.54
N PHE A 88 -5.28 3.76 10.43
CA PHE A 88 -5.27 5.21 10.33
C PHE A 88 -6.57 5.82 10.88
N SER A 89 -6.44 7.01 11.45
CA SER A 89 -7.54 7.98 11.56
C SER A 89 -7.80 8.65 10.20
N VAL A 90 -8.95 9.29 10.06
CA VAL A 90 -9.30 10.01 8.83
C VAL A 90 -8.32 11.16 8.59
N GLU A 91 -7.97 11.89 9.66
CA GLU A 91 -7.06 13.01 9.64
C GLU A 91 -5.66 12.60 9.16
N GLU A 92 -5.17 11.42 9.59
CA GLU A 92 -3.91 10.86 9.13
C GLU A 92 -3.93 10.56 7.62
N VAL A 93 -5.01 9.95 7.11
CA VAL A 93 -5.14 9.66 5.67
C VAL A 93 -5.19 10.94 4.86
N VAL A 94 -6.01 11.91 5.26
CA VAL A 94 -6.14 13.20 4.57
C VAL A 94 -4.80 13.94 4.55
N SER A 95 -4.14 14.04 5.69
CA SER A 95 -2.83 14.69 5.78
C SER A 95 -1.79 13.99 4.90
N LEU A 96 -1.77 12.66 4.90
CA LEU A 96 -0.79 11.90 4.14
C LEU A 96 -1.02 12.05 2.63
N THR A 97 -2.26 11.93 2.17
CA THR A 97 -2.62 12.13 0.76
C THR A 97 -2.27 13.54 0.27
N LEU A 98 -2.62 14.58 1.05
CA LEU A 98 -2.32 15.97 0.68
C LEU A 98 -0.81 16.25 0.63
N GLU A 99 -0.02 15.74 1.58
CA GLU A 99 1.43 15.91 1.57
C GLU A 99 2.10 15.18 0.39
N PHE A 100 1.62 13.98 0.04
CA PHE A 100 2.12 13.25 -1.12
C PHE A 100 1.78 13.98 -2.43
N TYR A 101 0.56 14.50 -2.55
CA TYR A 101 0.13 15.26 -3.71
C TYR A 101 0.93 16.57 -3.86
N ARG A 102 1.06 17.37 -2.79
CA ARG A 102 1.82 18.64 -2.81
C ARG A 102 3.30 18.47 -3.16
N ARG A 103 3.88 17.31 -2.84
CA ARG A 103 5.29 16.98 -3.14
C ARG A 103 5.46 16.27 -4.49
N ASN A 104 4.39 16.14 -5.27
CA ASN A 104 4.36 15.44 -6.56
C ASN A 104 4.79 13.96 -6.46
N TYR A 105 4.51 13.30 -5.34
CA TYR A 105 4.74 11.86 -5.18
C TYR A 105 3.59 11.01 -5.73
N ILE A 106 2.39 11.60 -5.81
CA ILE A 106 1.19 10.98 -6.38
C ILE A 106 0.45 11.96 -7.27
N GLU A 107 -0.33 11.41 -8.17
CA GLU A 107 -1.09 12.08 -9.22
C GLU A 107 -2.57 11.66 -9.09
N GLY A 108 -3.47 12.48 -9.66
CA GLY A 108 -4.91 12.26 -9.68
C GLY A 108 -5.49 12.62 -11.03
#